data_AF-A0A2V8WSP4-F1
#
_entry.id   AF-A0A2V8WSP4-F1
#
_cell.length_a   1.000
_cell.length_b   1.000
_cell.length_c   1.000
_cell.angle_alpha   90.00
_cell.angle_beta   90.00
_cell.angle_gamma   90.00
#
_symmetry.space_group_name_H-M   'P 1'
#
loop_
_entity.id
_entity.type
_entity.pdbx_description
1 polymer ?
#
loop_
_entity_poly.entity_id
_entity_poly.type
_entity_poly.pdbx_seq_one_letter_code
_entity_poly.pdbx_strand_id
1 'polypeptide(L)'
;MKLDCKHVWEHISEYIDKTVDANLREDIERHLEHCEICSAILDSTRNILVLTADDRTFELPVGYSKRLHERLAKELESSEKDPKKE
;
A
#
# COMPACT_ATOMS: atom_id res chain seq x y z
N MET A 1 -23.63 -0.49 -19.63
CA MET A 1 -22.26 -0.33 -20.18
C MET A 1 -21.45 -1.51 -19.68
N LYS A 2 -20.61 -2.16 -20.50
CA LYS A 2 -19.84 -3.32 -20.01
C LYS A 2 -18.61 -2.77 -19.28
N LEU A 3 -18.63 -2.82 -17.95
CA LEU A 3 -17.49 -2.44 -17.12
C LEU A 3 -16.30 -3.34 -17.47
N ASP A 4 -15.14 -2.77 -17.74
CA ASP A 4 -13.92 -3.53 -18.02
C ASP A 4 -13.05 -3.70 -16.77
N CYS A 5 -12.09 -4.61 -16.83
CA CYS A 5 -11.20 -4.91 -15.70
C CYS A 5 -10.40 -3.68 -15.26
N LYS A 6 -9.95 -2.84 -16.20
CA LYS A 6 -9.11 -1.69 -15.88
C LYS A 6 -9.87 -0.69 -15.03
N HIS A 7 -11.13 -0.45 -15.37
CA HIS A 7 -12.00 0.43 -14.60
C HIS A 7 -12.29 -0.13 -13.20
N VAL A 8 -12.46 -1.46 -13.06
CA VAL A 8 -12.54 -2.10 -11.73
C VAL A 8 -11.27 -1.84 -10.92
N TRP A 9 -10.09 -1.96 -11.52
CA TRP A 9 -8.81 -1.77 -10.81
C TRP A 9 -8.62 -0.32 -10.37
N GLU A 10 -9.03 0.65 -11.17
CA GLU A 10 -8.99 2.08 -10.83
C GLU A 10 -9.85 2.39 -9.59
N HIS A 11 -10.98 1.70 -9.43
CA HIS A 11 -11.93 1.91 -8.32
C HIS A 11 -11.87 0.85 -7.21
N ILE A 12 -10.89 -0.07 -7.25
CA ILE A 12 -10.87 -1.21 -6.33
C ILE A 12 -10.67 -0.80 -4.87
N SER A 13 -9.86 0.25 -4.62
CA SER A 13 -9.65 0.78 -3.27
C SER A 13 -10.95 1.39 -2.74
N GLU A 14 -11.59 2.26 -3.51
CA GLU A 14 -12.85 2.90 -3.15
C GLU A 14 -13.97 1.88 -2.92
N TYR A 15 -13.98 0.80 -3.70
CA TYR A 15 -14.88 -0.32 -3.50
C TYR A 15 -14.62 -1.05 -2.17
N ILE A 16 -13.36 -1.31 -1.81
CA ILE A 16 -12.98 -1.92 -0.52
C ILE A 16 -13.38 -0.99 0.65
N ASP A 17 -13.12 0.31 0.50
CA ASP A 17 -13.37 1.34 1.51
C ASP A 17 -14.86 1.75 1.58
N LYS A 18 -15.71 1.22 0.68
CA LYS A 18 -17.14 1.52 0.55
C LYS A 18 -17.43 3.00 0.28
N THR A 19 -16.52 3.67 -0.43
CA THR A 19 -16.63 5.09 -0.82
C THR A 19 -17.01 5.30 -2.28
N VAL A 20 -17.05 4.22 -3.07
CA VAL A 20 -17.54 4.25 -4.46
C VAL A 20 -19.04 4.58 -4.53
N ASP A 21 -19.49 5.21 -5.61
CA ASP A 21 -20.91 5.50 -5.81
C ASP A 21 -21.75 4.23 -5.98
N ALA A 22 -23.05 4.31 -5.66
CA ALA A 22 -23.92 3.15 -5.62
C ALA A 22 -24.11 2.46 -6.99
N ASN A 23 -24.12 3.23 -8.09
CA ASN A 23 -24.32 2.68 -9.43
C ASN A 23 -23.05 1.95 -9.89
N LEU A 24 -21.88 2.57 -9.68
CA LEU A 24 -20.59 1.97 -10.00
C LEU A 24 -20.31 0.75 -9.13
N ARG A 25 -20.73 0.75 -7.86
CA ARG A 25 -20.66 -0.45 -6.99
C ARG A 25 -21.39 -1.63 -7.60
N GLU A 26 -22.62 -1.42 -8.08
CA GLU A 26 -23.42 -2.48 -8.70
C GLU A 26 -22.79 -2.98 -10.01
N ASP A 27 -22.21 -2.07 -10.81
CA ASP A 27 -21.46 -2.43 -12.01
C ASP A 27 -20.22 -3.28 -11.68
N ILE A 28 -19.47 -2.90 -10.63
CA ILE A 28 -18.30 -3.65 -10.15
C ILE A 28 -18.73 -5.04 -9.65
N GLU A 29 -19.79 -5.13 -8.84
CA GLU A 29 -20.33 -6.40 -8.33
C GLU A 29 -20.69 -7.35 -9.48
N ARG A 30 -21.44 -6.87 -10.48
CA ARG A 30 -21.76 -7.65 -11.69
C ARG A 30 -20.52 -8.13 -12.45
N HIS A 31 -19.47 -7.31 -12.51
CA HIS A 31 -18.22 -7.69 -13.17
C HIS A 31 -17.49 -8.79 -12.38
N LEU A 32 -17.40 -8.65 -11.06
CA LEU A 32 -16.74 -9.62 -10.17
C LEU A 32 -17.42 -10.99 -10.19
N GLU A 33 -18.75 -11.05 -10.36
CA GLU A 33 -19.49 -12.31 -10.51
C GLU A 33 -19.04 -13.15 -11.72
N HIS A 34 -18.45 -12.51 -12.75
CA HIS A 34 -18.14 -13.17 -14.03
C HIS A 34 -16.66 -13.08 -14.43
N CYS A 35 -15.82 -12.42 -13.63
CA CYS A 35 -14.42 -12.20 -13.94
C CYS A 35 -13.49 -12.73 -12.83
N GLU A 36 -12.97 -13.93 -13.06
CA GLU A 36 -11.99 -14.59 -12.17
C GLU A 36 -10.76 -13.71 -11.89
N ILE A 37 -10.29 -12.95 -12.88
CA ILE A 37 -9.10 -12.09 -12.75
C ILE A 37 -9.36 -10.98 -11.72
N CYS A 38 -10.47 -10.27 -11.85
CA CYS A 38 -10.80 -9.17 -10.94
C CYS A 38 -11.13 -9.67 -9.54
N SER A 39 -11.79 -10.82 -9.41
CA SER A 39 -12.02 -11.47 -8.12
C SER A 39 -10.71 -11.84 -7.44
N ALA A 40 -9.77 -12.45 -8.16
CA ALA A 40 -8.44 -12.77 -7.62
C ALA A 40 -7.67 -11.51 -7.17
N ILE A 41 -7.76 -10.41 -7.92
CA ILE A 41 -7.12 -9.14 -7.56
C ILE A 41 -7.76 -8.54 -6.29
N LEU A 42 -9.09 -8.54 -6.20
CA LEU A 42 -9.81 -8.06 -5.02
C LEU A 42 -9.43 -8.85 -3.77
N ASP A 43 -9.42 -10.18 -3.87
CA ASP A 43 -9.06 -11.05 -2.76
C ASP A 43 -7.60 -10.88 -2.35
N SER A 44 -6.69 -10.77 -3.32
CA SER A 44 -5.27 -10.51 -3.05
C SER A 44 -5.08 -9.17 -2.35
N THR A 45 -5.79 -8.13 -2.78
CA THR A 45 -5.72 -6.79 -2.18
C THR A 45 -6.21 -6.83 -0.73
N ARG A 46 -7.34 -7.49 -0.46
CA ARG A 46 -7.86 -7.68 0.91
C ARG A 46 -6.89 -8.46 1.78
N ASN A 47 -6.30 -9.54 1.25
CA ASN A 47 -5.30 -10.32 1.98
C ASN A 47 -4.07 -9.50 2.34
N ILE A 48 -3.57 -8.67 1.41
CA ILE A 48 -2.46 -7.75 1.70
C ILE A 48 -2.86 -6.79 2.81
N LEU A 49 -4.03 -6.17 2.75
CA LEU A 49 -4.51 -5.27 3.79
C LEU A 49 -4.54 -5.97 5.16
N VAL A 50 -5.09 -7.18 5.24
CA VAL A 50 -5.09 -7.97 6.47
C VAL A 50 -3.66 -8.25 6.95
N LEU A 51 -2.77 -8.71 6.08
CA LEU A 51 -1.38 -9.04 6.45
C LEU A 51 -0.59 -7.81 6.92
N THR A 52 -0.86 -6.65 6.35
CA THR A 52 -0.19 -5.38 6.69
C THR A 52 -0.83 -4.66 7.89
N ALA A 53 -2.13 -4.85 8.12
CA ALA A 53 -2.85 -4.29 9.25
C ALA A 53 -2.80 -5.20 10.49
N ASP A 54 -2.45 -6.47 10.31
CA ASP A 54 -2.10 -7.37 11.40
C ASP A 54 -0.90 -6.74 12.13
N ASP A 55 -1.17 -6.23 13.34
CA ASP A 55 -0.28 -5.47 14.24
C ASP A 55 0.88 -6.32 14.79
N ARG A 56 1.36 -7.28 13.99
CA ARG A 56 2.57 -8.05 14.23
C ARG A 56 3.75 -7.10 14.10
N THR A 57 4.01 -6.39 15.18
CA THR A 57 5.23 -5.63 15.38
C THR A 57 6.40 -6.62 15.37
N PHE A 58 7.24 -6.56 14.36
CA PHE A 58 8.51 -7.29 14.38
C PHE A 58 9.43 -6.61 15.39
N GLU A 59 9.91 -7.35 16.38
CA GLU A 59 10.94 -6.81 17.26
C GLU A 59 12.20 -6.49 16.44
N LEU A 60 12.69 -5.26 16.59
CA LEU A 60 13.94 -4.86 15.96
C LEU A 60 15.10 -5.69 16.53
N PRO A 61 16.03 -6.17 15.69
CA PRO A 61 17.22 -6.85 16.17
C PRO A 61 17.95 -6.01 17.22
N VAL A 62 18.50 -6.68 18.24
CA VAL A 62 19.19 -6.03 19.35
C VAL A 62 20.24 -5.04 18.83
N GLY A 63 20.11 -3.77 19.25
CA GLY A 63 21.04 -2.71 18.88
C GLY A 63 20.82 -2.09 17.49
N TYR A 64 19.78 -2.47 16.74
CA TYR A 64 19.47 -1.87 15.44
C TYR A 64 19.27 -0.36 15.52
N SER A 65 18.40 0.11 16.41
CA SER A 65 18.10 1.55 16.56
C SER A 65 19.34 2.36 16.95
N LYS A 66 20.18 1.82 17.84
CA LYS A 66 21.44 2.45 18.23
C LYS A 66 22.38 2.63 17.03
N ARG A 67 22.61 1.55 16.26
CA ARG A 67 23.44 1.59 15.04
C ARG A 67 22.89 2.56 13.99
N LEU A 68 21.57 2.61 13.83
CA LEU A 68 20.91 3.53 12.90
C LEU A 68 21.16 4.98 13.32
N HIS A 69 20.90 5.33 14.58
CA HIS A 69 21.09 6.68 15.09
C HIS A 69 22.57 7.11 15.04
N GLU A 70 23.50 6.23 15.39
CA GLU A 70 24.95 6.52 15.28
C GLU A 70 25.37 6.82 13.85
N ARG A 71 24.81 6.11 12.87
CA ARG A 71 25.10 6.36 11.46
C ARG A 71 24.46 7.66 10.97
N LEU A 72 23.21 7.93 11.33
CA LEU A 72 22.54 9.19 11.00
C LEU A 72 23.28 10.40 11.57
N ALA A 73 23.74 10.33 12.82
CA ALA A 73 24.53 11.40 13.43
C ALA A 73 25.83 11.68 12.66
N LYS A 74 26.55 10.63 12.24
CA LYS A 74 27.77 10.76 11.43
C LYS A 74 27.51 11.41 10.07
N GLU A 75 26.43 11.03 9.40
CA GLU A 75 26.08 11.60 8.08
C GLU A 75 25.61 13.05 8.20
N LEU A 76 24.89 13.40 9.28
CA LEU A 76 24.50 14.78 9.55
C LEU A 76 25.73 15.65 9.82
N GLU A 77 26.66 15.18 10.67
CA GLU A 77 27.91 15.87 10.94
C GLU A 77 28.84 15.97 9.72
N SER A 78 28.84 14.98 8.82
CA SER A 78 29.61 15.03 7.58
C SER A 78 29.01 16.02 6.58
N SER A 79 27.68 16.09 6.50
CA SER A 79 26.96 17.05 5.65
C SER A 79 27.09 18.51 6.12
N GLU A 80 27.30 18.75 7.42
CA GLU A 80 27.62 20.09 7.95
C GLU A 80 29.09 20.50 7.73
N LYS A 81 29.98 19.53 7.44
CA LYS A 81 31.42 19.76 7.28
C LYS A 81 31.87 19.93 5.83
N ASP A 82 30.95 19.94 4.86
CA ASP A 82 31.27 20.18 3.45
C ASP A 82 31.20 21.69 3.14
N PRO A 83 32.35 22.41 3.04
CA PRO A 83 32.37 23.83 2.73
C PRO A 83 32.37 24.07 1.21
N LYS A 84 32.12 23.05 0.38
CA LYS A 84 32.17 23.16 -1.08
C LYS A 84 30.77 23.26 -1.69
N LYS A 85 30.18 24.43 -1.50
CA LYS A 85 29.20 24.98 -2.45
C LYS A 85 29.51 26.46 -2.67
N GLU A 86 30.67 26.71 -3.29
CA GLU A 86 30.97 27.92 -4.08
C GLU A 86 31.35 27.46 -5.50
#